data_AF-A0A950CZ26-F1
#
_entry.id   AF-A0A950CZ26-F1
#
_cell.length_a   1.000
_cell.length_b   1.000
_cell.length_c   1.000
_cell.angle_alpha   90.00
_cell.angle_beta   90.00
_cell.angle_gamma   90.00
#
_symmetry.space_group_name_H-M   'P 1'
#
loop_
_entity.id
_entity.type
_entity.pdbx_description
1 polymer ?
#
loop_
_entity_poly.entity_id
_entity_poly.type
_entity_poly.pdbx_seq_one_letter_code
_entity_poly.pdbx_strand_id
1 'polypeptide(L)'
;MRLARPALAALTALVLPARVHAYSVLSHEALIDALWDVEFKRVLLLRFPNATASELKEAHSYAYGGAVIQDMGFYPHNNGYFSDLTHYVRSADFILRLIADSQTLDEYAFALGALSHYYGD
;
A
#
# COMPACT_ATOMS: atom_id res chain seq x y z
N MET A 1 38.68 -23.48 28.59
CA MET A 1 37.53 -23.92 27.76
C MET A 1 36.14 -23.65 28.36
N ARG A 2 35.96 -23.55 29.69
CA ARG A 2 34.61 -23.40 30.31
C ARG A 2 33.93 -22.03 30.08
N LEU A 3 34.69 -20.95 29.87
CA LEU A 3 34.17 -19.59 29.63
C LEU A 3 33.83 -19.29 28.15
N ALA A 4 34.31 -20.11 27.21
CA ALA A 4 34.11 -19.86 25.78
C ALA A 4 32.66 -20.08 25.34
N ARG A 5 31.95 -21.03 25.95
CA ARG A 5 30.54 -21.34 25.65
C ARG A 5 29.56 -20.24 26.08
N PRO A 6 29.60 -19.71 27.32
CA PRO A 6 28.72 -18.61 27.70
C PRO A 6 29.05 -17.31 26.94
N ALA A 7 30.33 -17.06 26.66
CA ALA A 7 30.73 -15.91 25.85
C ALA A 7 30.21 -16.01 24.40
N LEU A 8 30.31 -17.19 23.79
CA LEU A 8 29.76 -17.44 22.45
C LEU A 8 28.23 -17.32 22.44
N ALA A 9 27.55 -17.84 23.46
CA ALA A 9 26.10 -17.73 23.60
C ALA A 9 25.63 -16.27 23.73
N ALA A 10 26.31 -15.47 24.56
CA ALA A 10 26.04 -14.04 24.72
C ALA A 10 26.31 -13.27 23.41
N LEU A 11 27.40 -13.60 22.71
CA LEU A 11 27.71 -13.01 21.41
C LEU A 11 26.65 -13.36 20.36
N THR A 12 26.19 -14.60 20.30
CA THR A 12 25.07 -14.99 19.41
C THR A 12 23.77 -14.29 19.77
N ALA A 13 23.47 -14.12 21.06
CA ALA A 13 22.26 -13.40 21.49
C ALA A 13 22.30 -11.91 21.12
N LEU A 14 23.49 -11.29 21.11
CA LEU A 14 23.69 -9.89 20.71
C LEU A 14 23.63 -9.68 19.19
N VAL A 15 23.92 -10.71 18.39
CA VAL A 15 23.95 -10.62 16.91
C VAL A 15 22.67 -11.17 16.27
N LEU A 16 21.85 -11.92 17.02
CA LEU A 16 20.54 -12.36 16.54
C LEU A 16 19.61 -11.14 16.34
N PRO A 17 19.09 -10.92 15.12
CA PRO A 17 18.15 -9.83 14.89
C PRO A 17 16.90 -10.08 15.74
N ALA A 18 16.40 -9.02 16.37
CA ALA A 18 15.11 -9.07 17.05
C ALA A 18 14.03 -9.45 16.04
N ARG A 19 13.08 -10.30 16.44
CA ARG A 19 11.88 -10.54 15.63
C ARG A 19 11.11 -9.23 15.55
N VAL A 20 11.03 -8.67 14.35
CA VAL A 20 10.19 -7.51 14.05
C VAL A 20 8.93 -8.00 13.34
N HIS A 21 7.80 -7.39 13.66
CA HIS A 21 6.57 -7.58 12.90
C HIS A 21 6.59 -6.55 11.77
N ALA A 22 6.61 -7.03 10.52
CA ALA A 22 6.48 -6.13 9.36
C ALA A 22 5.05 -5.59 9.34
N TYR A 23 4.89 -4.28 9.53
CA TYR A 23 3.61 -3.61 9.30
C TYR A 23 3.55 -3.25 7.82
N SER A 24 3.09 -4.21 7.02
CA SER A 24 3.16 -4.21 5.55
C SER A 24 2.43 -3.02 4.91
N VAL A 25 1.44 -2.46 5.59
CA VAL A 25 0.54 -1.46 5.01
C VAL A 25 1.27 -0.22 4.50
N LEU A 26 2.27 0.26 5.25
CA LEU A 26 3.05 1.46 4.85
C LEU A 26 3.91 1.22 3.60
N SER A 27 4.18 -0.04 3.24
CA SER A 27 4.95 -0.35 2.04
C SER A 27 4.14 -0.05 0.77
N HIS A 28 2.82 -0.23 0.81
CA HIS A 28 1.93 0.14 -0.29
C HIS A 28 1.83 1.65 -0.45
N GLU A 29 1.75 2.42 0.64
CA GLU A 29 1.81 3.88 0.59
C GLU A 29 3.18 4.40 0.08
N ALA A 30 4.29 3.72 0.42
CA ALA A 30 5.60 4.07 -0.08
C ALA A 30 5.74 3.92 -1.61
N LEU A 31 5.00 2.99 -2.23
CA LEU A 31 4.92 2.91 -3.69
C LEU A 31 4.19 4.11 -4.28
N ILE A 32 3.16 4.63 -3.62
CA ILE A 32 2.47 5.86 -4.04
C ILE A 32 3.47 7.01 -4.05
N ASP A 33 4.23 7.19 -2.97
CA ASP A 33 5.28 8.23 -2.89
C ASP A 33 6.32 8.11 -4.01
N ALA A 34 6.84 6.90 -4.21
CA ALA A 34 7.87 6.64 -5.20
C ALA A 34 7.40 6.90 -6.64
N LEU A 35 6.13 6.65 -6.93
CA LEU A 35 5.54 6.72 -8.27
C LEU A 35 4.75 8.01 -8.51
N TRP A 36 4.59 8.87 -7.49
CA TRP A 36 3.68 10.01 -7.53
C TRP A 36 3.96 10.94 -8.71
N ASP A 37 5.20 11.43 -8.81
CA ASP A 37 5.62 12.40 -9.82
C ASP A 37 5.80 11.80 -11.23
N VAL A 38 6.08 10.50 -11.33
CA VAL A 38 6.43 9.84 -12.60
C VAL A 38 5.25 9.14 -13.27
N GLU A 39 4.30 8.60 -12.51
CA GLU A 39 3.16 7.85 -13.02
C GLU A 39 1.81 8.45 -12.58
N PHE A 40 1.55 8.60 -11.27
CA PHE A 40 0.22 8.98 -10.79
C PHE A 40 -0.22 10.35 -11.28
N LYS A 41 0.56 11.41 -11.06
CA LYS A 41 0.22 12.76 -11.54
C LYS A 41 0.01 12.78 -13.05
N ARG A 42 0.84 12.04 -13.80
CA ARG A 42 0.74 11.95 -15.25
C ARG A 42 -0.62 11.37 -15.66
N VAL A 43 -1.00 10.23 -15.11
CA VAL A 43 -2.26 9.54 -15.46
C VAL A 43 -3.49 10.31 -14.97
N LEU A 44 -3.42 10.93 -13.79
CA LEU A 44 -4.47 11.81 -13.28
C LEU A 44 -4.71 12.99 -14.21
N LEU A 45 -3.65 13.69 -14.64
CA LEU A 45 -3.75 14.83 -15.56
C LEU A 45 -4.16 14.44 -16.98
N LEU A 46 -3.91 13.21 -17.42
CA LEU A 46 -4.43 12.71 -18.70
C LEU A 46 -5.97 12.66 -18.71
N ARG A 47 -6.59 12.30 -17.57
CA ARG A 47 -8.06 12.24 -17.45
C ARG A 47 -8.68 13.56 -16.98
N PHE A 48 -7.98 14.29 -16.13
CA PHE A 48 -8.42 15.55 -15.52
C PHE A 48 -7.41 16.67 -15.82
N PRO A 49 -7.35 17.16 -17.07
CA PRO A 49 -6.28 18.07 -17.52
C PRO A 49 -6.27 19.45 -16.85
N ASN A 50 -7.38 19.83 -16.22
CA ASN A 50 -7.54 21.12 -15.54
C ASN A 50 -7.31 21.04 -14.03
N ALA A 51 -6.94 19.87 -13.49
CA ALA A 51 -6.71 19.70 -12.06
C ALA A 51 -5.61 20.65 -11.57
N THR A 52 -5.91 21.41 -10.53
CA THR A 52 -4.99 22.34 -9.90
C THR A 52 -3.98 21.60 -9.03
N ALA A 53 -2.87 22.28 -8.68
CA ALA A 53 -1.90 21.72 -7.74
C ALA A 53 -2.51 21.40 -6.35
N SER A 54 -3.54 22.15 -5.94
CA SER A 54 -4.28 21.90 -4.70
C SER A 54 -5.07 20.60 -4.77
N GLU A 55 -5.85 20.43 -5.83
CA GLU A 55 -6.66 19.22 -6.05
C GLU A 55 -5.77 17.99 -6.25
N LEU A 56 -4.63 18.12 -6.95
CA LEU A 56 -3.66 17.03 -7.04
C LEU A 56 -3.08 16.65 -5.66
N LYS A 57 -2.83 17.64 -4.80
CA LYS A 57 -2.36 17.36 -3.42
C LYS A 57 -3.42 16.62 -2.61
N GLU A 58 -4.68 16.98 -2.77
CA GLU A 58 -5.80 16.27 -2.15
C GLU A 58 -5.94 14.85 -2.70
N ALA A 59 -5.94 14.68 -4.03
CA ALA A 59 -5.98 13.39 -4.71
C ALA A 59 -4.84 12.45 -4.28
N HIS A 60 -3.67 12.98 -3.91
CA HIS A 60 -2.57 12.17 -3.37
C HIS A 60 -3.01 11.41 -2.10
N SER A 61 -3.80 12.05 -1.23
CA SER A 61 -4.32 11.40 -0.03
C SER A 61 -5.32 10.29 -0.34
N TYR A 62 -6.12 10.45 -1.39
CA TYR A 62 -7.02 9.41 -1.88
C TYR A 62 -6.25 8.23 -2.47
N ALA A 63 -5.12 8.48 -3.15
CA ALA A 63 -4.25 7.42 -3.63
C ALA A 63 -3.67 6.59 -2.47
N TYR A 64 -3.27 7.21 -1.34
CA TYR A 64 -2.91 6.45 -0.13
C TYR A 64 -4.09 5.60 0.39
N GLY A 65 -5.29 6.19 0.51
CA GLY A 65 -6.48 5.45 0.93
C GLY A 65 -6.77 4.25 0.03
N GLY A 66 -6.60 4.42 -1.28
CA GLY A 66 -6.68 3.35 -2.27
C GLY A 66 -5.60 2.28 -2.07
N ALA A 67 -4.36 2.68 -1.78
CA ALA A 67 -3.26 1.76 -1.55
C ALA A 67 -3.41 0.92 -0.27
N VAL A 68 -4.35 1.28 0.61
CA VAL A 68 -4.60 0.57 1.88
C VAL A 68 -5.89 -0.24 1.86
N ILE A 69 -6.79 -0.03 0.88
CA ILE A 69 -8.14 -0.61 0.91
C ILE A 69 -8.10 -2.13 1.09
N GLN A 70 -7.23 -2.85 0.38
CA GLN A 70 -7.15 -4.31 0.49
C GLN A 70 -6.66 -4.77 1.87
N ASP A 71 -5.81 -4.01 2.55
CA ASP A 71 -5.33 -4.32 3.90
C ASP A 71 -6.33 -4.01 5.02
N MET A 72 -7.39 -3.24 4.73
CA MET A 72 -8.28 -2.73 5.78
C MET A 72 -8.91 -3.83 6.64
N GLY A 73 -9.26 -4.98 6.07
CA GLY A 73 -9.83 -6.12 6.78
C GLY A 73 -8.90 -6.76 7.80
N PHE A 74 -7.58 -6.56 7.69
CA PHE A 74 -6.59 -7.04 8.66
C PHE A 74 -6.36 -6.09 9.85
N TYR A 75 -7.00 -4.91 9.85
CA TYR A 75 -6.93 -3.98 10.98
C TYR A 75 -7.75 -4.52 12.17
N PRO A 76 -7.40 -4.15 13.42
CA PRO A 76 -8.16 -4.54 14.59
C PRO A 76 -9.64 -4.22 14.45
N HIS A 77 -10.50 -5.19 14.83
CA HIS A 77 -11.97 -5.09 14.76
C HIS A 77 -12.58 -5.06 13.35
N ASN A 78 -11.81 -5.32 12.29
CA ASN A 78 -12.33 -5.42 10.92
C ASN A 78 -12.56 -6.89 10.49
N ASN A 79 -13.02 -7.10 9.25
CA ASN A 79 -13.33 -8.41 8.70
C ASN A 79 -12.26 -8.88 7.71
N GLY A 80 -11.45 -9.86 8.11
CA GLY A 80 -10.40 -10.44 7.26
C GLY A 80 -10.92 -11.01 5.94
N TYR A 81 -12.18 -11.45 5.86
CA TYR A 81 -12.77 -11.96 4.61
C TYR A 81 -12.80 -10.90 3.50
N PHE A 82 -12.96 -9.62 3.85
CA PHE A 82 -12.88 -8.54 2.87
C PHE A 82 -11.47 -8.41 2.30
N SER A 83 -10.46 -8.46 3.16
CA SER A 83 -9.06 -8.48 2.74
C SER A 83 -8.77 -9.70 1.89
N ASP A 84 -9.19 -10.90 2.30
CA ASP A 84 -8.96 -12.13 1.53
C ASP A 84 -9.52 -12.03 0.10
N LEU A 85 -10.73 -11.48 -0.06
CA LEU A 85 -11.34 -11.29 -1.38
C LEU A 85 -10.59 -10.27 -2.22
N THR A 86 -10.10 -9.19 -1.63
CA THR A 86 -9.46 -8.09 -2.36
C THR A 86 -7.97 -8.30 -2.60
N HIS A 87 -7.31 -9.10 -1.74
CA HIS A 87 -5.91 -9.53 -1.84
C HIS A 87 -5.71 -10.72 -2.78
N TYR A 88 -6.52 -11.77 -2.60
CA TYR A 88 -6.17 -13.09 -3.16
C TYR A 88 -6.96 -13.46 -4.41
N VAL A 89 -8.02 -12.72 -4.76
CA VAL A 89 -8.73 -12.92 -6.03
C VAL A 89 -8.05 -12.13 -7.14
N ARG A 90 -7.33 -12.84 -8.01
CA ARG A 90 -6.50 -12.24 -9.08
C ARG A 90 -7.22 -11.98 -10.41
N SER A 91 -8.56 -11.98 -10.44
CA SER A 91 -9.30 -11.54 -11.63
C SER A 91 -9.22 -10.03 -11.86
N ALA A 92 -8.78 -9.28 -10.85
CA ALA A 92 -8.74 -7.82 -10.82
C ALA A 92 -10.11 -7.14 -11.01
N ASP A 93 -11.23 -7.88 -10.96
CA ASP A 93 -12.58 -7.33 -11.21
C ASP A 93 -12.91 -6.16 -10.27
N PHE A 94 -12.51 -6.26 -9.00
CA PHE A 94 -12.66 -5.18 -8.03
C PHE A 94 -11.94 -3.90 -8.48
N ILE A 95 -10.68 -4.01 -8.89
CA ILE A 95 -9.84 -2.90 -9.33
C ILE A 95 -10.36 -2.29 -10.63
N LEU A 96 -10.70 -3.14 -11.60
CA LEU A 96 -11.27 -2.71 -12.87
C LEU A 96 -12.58 -1.95 -12.66
N ARG A 97 -13.40 -2.39 -11.70
CA ARG A 97 -14.65 -1.70 -11.35
C ARG A 97 -14.39 -0.34 -10.71
N LEU A 98 -13.46 -0.22 -9.77
CA LEU A 98 -13.07 1.08 -9.18
C LEU A 98 -12.63 2.08 -10.26
N ILE A 99 -11.79 1.62 -11.19
CA ILE A 99 -11.29 2.46 -12.29
C ILE A 99 -12.45 2.88 -13.21
N ALA A 100 -13.29 1.93 -13.63
CA ALA A 100 -14.40 2.19 -14.54
C ALA A 100 -15.45 3.14 -13.95
N ASP A 101 -15.71 3.02 -12.64
CA ASP A 101 -16.77 3.77 -11.97
C ASP A 101 -16.34 5.12 -11.44
N SER A 102 -15.04 5.35 -11.23
CA SER A 102 -14.53 6.65 -10.80
C SER A 102 -15.01 7.79 -11.69
N GLN A 103 -15.60 8.82 -11.10
CA GLN A 103 -16.11 10.02 -11.78
C GLN A 103 -15.28 11.26 -11.45
N THR A 104 -14.69 11.31 -10.26
CA THR A 104 -13.90 12.45 -9.78
C THR A 104 -12.41 12.17 -9.80
N LEU A 105 -11.60 13.24 -9.69
CA LEU A 105 -10.15 13.14 -9.56
C LEU A 105 -9.75 12.24 -8.38
N ASP A 106 -10.42 12.45 -7.25
CA ASP A 106 -10.16 11.74 -5.99
C ASP A 106 -10.56 10.27 -6.06
N GLU A 107 -11.74 9.97 -6.60
CA GLU A 107 -12.18 8.59 -6.83
C GLU A 107 -11.23 7.85 -7.78
N TYR A 108 -10.74 8.54 -8.82
CA TYR A 108 -9.79 7.95 -9.75
C TYR A 108 -8.42 7.75 -9.09
N ALA A 109 -7.95 8.69 -8.28
CA ALA A 109 -6.73 8.55 -7.50
C ALA A 109 -6.81 7.38 -6.51
N PHE A 110 -7.94 7.23 -5.82
CA PHE A 110 -8.22 6.06 -4.97
C PHE A 110 -8.17 4.76 -5.77
N ALA A 111 -8.80 4.71 -6.95
CA ALA A 111 -8.78 3.53 -7.81
C ALA A 111 -7.35 3.17 -8.28
N LEU A 112 -6.53 4.18 -8.60
CA LEU A 112 -5.12 3.98 -8.96
C LEU A 112 -4.27 3.54 -7.76
N GLY A 113 -4.59 4.02 -6.56
CA GLY A 113 -3.96 3.54 -5.32
C GLY A 113 -4.23 2.05 -5.11
N ALA A 114 -5.48 1.62 -5.26
CA ALA A 114 -5.86 0.21 -5.14
C ALA A 114 -5.20 -0.65 -6.23
N LEU A 115 -5.05 -0.12 -7.45
CA LEU A 115 -4.30 -0.77 -8.51
C LEU A 115 -2.82 -0.95 -8.15
N SER A 116 -2.19 0.08 -7.55
CA SER A 116 -0.80 0.00 -7.10
C SER A 116 -0.61 -1.07 -6.03
N HIS A 117 -1.55 -1.18 -5.09
CA HIS A 117 -1.54 -2.26 -4.11
C HIS A 117 -1.62 -3.64 -4.80
N TYR A 118 -2.60 -3.82 -5.69
CA TYR A 118 -2.77 -5.08 -6.42
C TYR A 118 -1.53 -5.54 -7.19
N TYR A 119 -0.74 -4.60 -7.72
CA TYR A 119 0.53 -4.87 -8.39
C TYR A 119 1.72 -5.04 -7.44
N GLY A 120 1.63 -4.50 -6.22
CA GLY A 120 2.66 -4.57 -5.19
C GLY A 120 2.70 -5.90 -4.43
N ASP A 121 1.58 -6.63 -4.40
CA ASP A 121 1.42 -7.98 -3.80
C ASP A 121 1.91 -9.13 -4.69
#